data_AF-A0A7Y4UPC9-F1
#
_entry.id   AF-A0A7Y4UPC9-F1
#
_cell.length_a   1.000
_cell.length_b   1.000
_cell.length_c   1.000
_cell.angle_alpha   90.00
_cell.angle_beta   90.00
_cell.angle_gamma   90.00
#
_symmetry.space_group_name_H-M   'P 1'
#
loop_
_entity.id
_entity.type
_entity.pdbx_description
1 polymer ?
#
loop_
_entity_poly.entity_id
_entity_poly.type
_entity_poly.pdbx_seq_one_letter_code
_entity_poly.pdbx_strand_id
1 'polypeptide(L)'
;MRAFLNIALIAWWVLLFYSASRGVLLAWLAGMLLTAYVYKKYARPFLRLQIINIALGVCSYYLLFKVIPAANESSLVTGTIARESTDDRLELWQQAIVLIRESPIFGVGPMHYAWHNPTNGHPHNSVLQLASEWDCWPL
;
A
#
# COMPACT_ATOMS: atom_id res chain seq x y z
N MET A 1 -7.07 -30.04 5.20
CA MET A 1 -5.87 -29.17 5.38
C MET A 1 -5.47 -28.43 4.09
N ARG A 2 -5.30 -29.11 2.94
CA ARG A 2 -4.91 -28.46 1.67
C ARG A 2 -5.88 -27.39 1.15
N ALA A 3 -7.19 -27.61 1.28
CA ALA A 3 -8.21 -26.64 0.85
C ALA A 3 -8.16 -25.33 1.66
N PHE A 4 -7.95 -25.43 2.98
CA PHE A 4 -7.81 -24.26 3.86
C PHE A 4 -6.61 -23.38 3.48
N LEU A 5 -5.47 -24.00 3.18
CA LEU A 5 -4.27 -23.27 2.72
C LEU A 5 -4.52 -22.53 1.41
N ASN A 6 -5.23 -23.15 0.45
CA ASN A 6 -5.56 -22.50 -0.81
C ASN A 6 -6.51 -21.32 -0.61
N ILE A 7 -7.53 -21.46 0.27
CA ILE A 7 -8.45 -20.36 0.59
C ILE A 7 -7.69 -19.20 1.24
N ALA A 8 -6.80 -19.48 2.18
CA ALA A 8 -5.95 -18.47 2.81
C ALA A 8 -5.04 -17.77 1.79
N LEU A 9 -4.47 -18.51 0.83
CA LEU A 9 -3.65 -17.95 -0.24
C LEU A 9 -4.46 -17.03 -1.16
N ILE A 10 -5.67 -17.44 -1.54
CA ILE A 10 -6.57 -16.65 -2.38
C ILE A 10 -6.99 -15.38 -1.64
N ALA A 11 -7.38 -15.49 -0.37
CA ALA A 11 -7.73 -14.34 0.47
C ALA A 11 -6.56 -13.35 0.59
N TRP A 12 -5.34 -13.85 0.75
CA TRP A 12 -4.13 -13.03 0.77
C TRP A 12 -3.92 -12.28 -0.55
N TRP A 13 -4.09 -12.96 -1.70
CA TRP A 13 -4.01 -12.32 -3.02
C TRP A 13 -5.09 -11.26 -3.22
N VAL A 14 -6.32 -11.51 -2.78
CA VAL A 14 -7.43 -10.54 -2.86
C VAL A 14 -7.08 -9.27 -2.06
N LEU A 15 -6.56 -9.42 -0.83
CA LEU A 15 -6.12 -8.28 -0.01
C LEU A 15 -4.96 -7.53 -0.64
N LEU A 16 -4.01 -8.23 -1.26
CA LEU A 16 -2.89 -7.61 -1.98
C LEU A 16 -3.41 -6.74 -3.13
N PHE A 17 -4.31 -7.27 -3.96
CA PHE A 17 -4.90 -6.49 -5.06
C PHE A 17 -5.75 -5.32 -4.57
N TYR A 18 -6.48 -5.49 -3.47
CA TYR A 18 -7.22 -4.40 -2.82
C TYR A 18 -6.29 -3.30 -2.30
N SER A 19 -5.14 -3.66 -1.71
CA SER A 19 -4.16 -2.70 -1.19
C SER A 19 -3.39 -1.95 -2.28
N ALA A 20 -3.42 -2.44 -3.52
CA ALA A 20 -2.71 -1.89 -4.67
C ALA A 20 -1.20 -1.64 -4.45
N SER A 21 -0.56 -2.41 -3.55
CA SER A 21 0.84 -2.19 -3.18
C SER A 21 1.81 -2.64 -4.28
N ARG A 22 2.37 -1.65 -4.99
CA ARG A 22 3.37 -1.86 -6.06
C ARG A 22 4.66 -2.52 -5.53
N GLY A 23 5.06 -2.21 -4.29
CA GLY A 23 6.28 -2.75 -3.67
C GLY A 23 6.20 -4.26 -3.44
N VAL A 24 5.03 -4.77 -3.05
CA VAL A 24 4.83 -6.21 -2.84
C VAL A 24 4.90 -6.97 -4.17
N LEU A 25 4.37 -6.41 -5.26
CA LEU A 25 4.49 -7.01 -6.59
C LEU A 25 5.96 -7.12 -7.04
N LEU A 26 6.76 -6.07 -6.83
CA LEU A 26 8.19 -6.09 -7.15
C LEU A 26 8.97 -7.09 -6.29
N ALA A 27 8.75 -7.09 -4.97
CA ALA A 27 9.38 -8.04 -4.06
C ALA A 27 9.00 -9.49 -4.39
N TRP A 28 7.72 -9.72 -4.73
CA TRP A 28 7.24 -11.02 -5.15
C TRP A 28 7.89 -11.47 -6.47
N LEU A 29 7.96 -10.61 -7.48
CA LEU A 29 8.65 -10.90 -8.75
C LEU A 29 10.11 -11.26 -8.51
N ALA A 30 10.82 -10.47 -7.72
CA ALA A 30 12.21 -10.74 -7.35
C ALA A 30 12.36 -12.09 -6.62
N GLY A 31 11.47 -12.37 -5.65
CA GLY A 31 11.45 -13.65 -4.93
C GLY A 31 11.17 -14.84 -5.83
N MET A 32 10.29 -14.70 -6.82
CA MET A 32 9.97 -15.75 -7.80
C MET A 32 11.15 -16.00 -8.75
N LEU A 33 11.83 -14.94 -9.21
CA LEU A 33 13.04 -15.07 -10.02
C LEU A 33 14.17 -15.75 -9.25
N LEU A 34 14.38 -15.35 -7.98
CA LEU A 34 15.38 -15.97 -7.11
C LEU A 34 15.07 -17.46 -6.87
N THR A 35 13.81 -17.78 -6.59
CA THR A 35 13.36 -19.17 -6.39
C THR A 35 13.55 -20.01 -7.66
N ALA A 36 13.23 -19.45 -8.83
CA ALA A 36 13.46 -20.10 -10.11
C ALA A 36 14.96 -20.31 -10.39
N TYR A 37 15.81 -19.35 -10.03
CA TYR A 37 17.25 -19.44 -10.21
C TYR A 37 17.89 -20.51 -9.31
N VAL A 38 17.52 -20.56 -8.03
CA VAL A 38 18.09 -21.49 -7.03
C VAL A 38 17.57 -22.91 -7.23
N TYR A 39 16.25 -23.10 -7.34
CA TYR A 39 15.63 -24.43 -7.32
C TYR A 39 15.31 -24.98 -8.72
N LYS A 40 15.46 -24.17 -9.78
CA LYS A 40 15.35 -24.56 -11.21
C LYS A 40 14.13 -25.45 -11.51
N LYS A 41 14.35 -26.72 -11.87
CA LYS A 41 13.28 -27.65 -12.25
C LYS A 41 12.32 -27.97 -11.09
N TYR A 42 12.78 -27.94 -9.84
CA TYR A 42 11.95 -28.17 -8.66
C TYR A 42 11.04 -26.98 -8.32
N ALA A 43 11.36 -25.78 -8.84
CA ALA A 43 10.52 -24.59 -8.68
C ALA A 43 9.25 -24.62 -9.54
N ARG A 44 9.24 -25.38 -10.65
CA ARG A 44 8.12 -25.41 -11.62
C ARG A 44 6.74 -25.65 -11.00
N PRO A 45 6.52 -26.69 -10.16
CA PRO A 45 5.21 -26.91 -9.53
C PRO A 45 4.81 -25.76 -8.60
N PHE A 46 5.77 -25.17 -7.88
CA PHE A 46 5.53 -24.03 -6.98
C PHE A 46 5.16 -22.77 -7.77
N LEU A 47 5.89 -22.46 -8.85
CA LEU A 47 5.60 -21.33 -9.73
C LEU A 47 4.21 -21.47 -10.37
N ARG A 48 3.86 -22.67 -10.84
CA ARG A 48 2.53 -22.94 -11.41
C ARG A 48 1.42 -22.75 -10.38
N LEU A 49 1.63 -23.22 -9.15
CA LEU A 49 0.67 -23.04 -8.07
C LEU A 49 0.45 -21.56 -7.74
N GLN A 50 1.51 -20.75 -7.70
CA GLN A 50 1.38 -19.31 -7.49
C GLN A 50 0.63 -18.61 -8.62
N ILE A 51 0.92 -18.93 -9.88
CA ILE A 51 0.22 -18.35 -11.04
C ILE A 51 -1.28 -18.67 -11.00
N ILE A 52 -1.65 -19.92 -10.66
CA ILE A 52 -3.06 -20.32 -10.54
C ILE A 52 -3.74 -19.53 -9.42
N ASN A 53 -3.09 -19.38 -8.26
CA ASN A 53 -3.66 -18.63 -7.14
C ASN A 53 -3.76 -17.13 -7.43
N ILE A 54 -2.84 -16.56 -8.21
CA ILE A 54 -2.96 -15.18 -8.72
C ILE A 54 -4.18 -15.05 -9.61
N ALA A 55 -4.34 -15.95 -10.59
CA ALA A 55 -5.48 -15.91 -11.51
C ALA A 55 -6.81 -16.01 -10.74
N LEU A 56 -6.89 -16.90 -9.75
CA LEU A 56 -8.05 -17.02 -8.86
C LEU A 56 -8.24 -15.76 -8.00
N GLY A 57 -7.17 -15.22 -7.41
CA GLY A 57 -7.22 -14.00 -6.61
C GLY A 57 -7.67 -12.77 -7.41
N VAL A 58 -7.19 -12.62 -8.65
CA VAL A 58 -7.65 -11.57 -9.58
C VAL A 58 -9.13 -11.77 -9.92
N CYS A 59 -9.54 -13.00 -10.26
CA CYS A 59 -10.94 -13.31 -10.55
C CYS A 59 -11.85 -12.97 -9.36
N SER A 60 -11.48 -13.42 -8.16
CA SER A 60 -12.20 -13.11 -6.92
C SER A 60 -12.21 -11.61 -6.61
N TYR A 61 -11.10 -10.90 -6.81
CA TYR A 61 -11.03 -9.45 -6.64
C TYR A 61 -11.99 -8.72 -7.59
N TYR A 62 -11.99 -9.05 -8.88
CA TYR A 62 -12.90 -8.47 -9.86
C TYR A 62 -14.37 -8.75 -9.51
N LEU A 63 -14.68 -9.98 -9.09
CA LEU A 63 -16.02 -10.36 -8.70
C LEU A 63 -16.49 -9.58 -7.47
N LEU A 64 -15.67 -9.51 -6.42
CA LEU A 64 -16.04 -8.85 -5.16
C LEU A 64 -16.07 -7.33 -5.24
N PHE A 65 -15.13 -6.70 -5.95
CA PHE A 65 -14.93 -5.24 -5.93
C PHE A 65 -15.36 -4.51 -7.20
N LYS A 66 -15.66 -5.22 -8.30
CA LYS A 66 -16.24 -4.59 -9.51
C LYS A 66 -17.65 -5.09 -9.83
N VAL A 67 -17.88 -6.40 -9.83
CA VAL A 67 -19.16 -6.97 -10.27
C VAL A 67 -20.26 -6.77 -9.22
N ILE A 68 -19.99 -7.13 -7.95
CA ILE A 68 -20.98 -6.99 -6.87
C ILE A 68 -21.38 -5.52 -6.63
N PRO A 69 -20.45 -4.54 -6.58
CA PRO A 69 -20.83 -3.15 -6.34
C PRO A 69 -21.57 -2.53 -7.52
N ALA A 70 -21.20 -2.88 -8.76
CA ALA A 70 -21.91 -2.45 -9.97
C ALA A 70 -23.36 -2.96 -9.99
N ALA A 71 -23.60 -4.18 -9.52
CA ALA A 71 -24.95 -4.75 -9.41
C ALA A 71 -25.80 -4.11 -8.30
N ASN A 72 -25.19 -3.46 -7.31
CA ASN A 72 -25.86 -2.82 -6.17
C ASN A 72 -25.89 -1.28 -6.27
N GLU A 73 -25.58 -0.71 -7.44
CA GLU A 73 -25.44 0.75 -7.68
C GLU A 73 -24.57 1.47 -6.63
N SER A 74 -23.65 0.73 -6.02
CA SER A 74 -22.82 1.22 -4.93
C SER A 74 -21.44 1.54 -5.46
N SER A 75 -21.03 2.81 -5.35
CA SER A 75 -19.68 3.24 -5.71
C SER A 75 -18.69 2.86 -4.61
N LEU A 76 -18.05 1.69 -4.74
CA LEU A 76 -16.90 1.37 -3.91
C LEU A 76 -15.68 2.15 -4.39
N VAL A 77 -15.17 3.05 -3.53
CA VAL A 77 -13.84 3.65 -3.70
C VAL A 77 -12.81 2.55 -3.48
N THR A 78 -12.40 1.90 -4.57
CA THR A 78 -11.35 0.88 -4.53
C THR A 78 -10.02 1.58 -4.79
N GLY A 79 -8.99 1.24 -4.01
CA GLY A 79 -7.63 1.72 -4.27
C GLY A 79 -7.14 1.15 -5.61
N THR A 80 -7.18 1.96 -6.67
CA THR A 80 -6.66 1.53 -7.98
C THR A 80 -5.13 1.55 -7.93
N ILE A 81 -4.47 0.56 -8.55
CA ILE A 81 -3.00 0.58 -8.79
C ILE A 81 -2.57 1.86 -9.52
N ALA A 82 -3.49 2.49 -10.24
CA ALA A 82 -3.35 3.77 -10.92
C ALA A 82 -3.75 5.01 -10.08
N ARG A 83 -3.95 4.91 -8.75
CA ARG A 83 -4.06 6.13 -7.93
C ARG A 83 -2.74 6.90 -8.05
N GLU A 84 -2.81 8.11 -8.56
CA GLU A 84 -1.73 9.11 -8.56
C GLU A 84 -1.55 9.72 -7.18
N SER A 85 -1.54 8.90 -6.12
CA SER A 85 -1.33 9.37 -4.74
C SER A 85 0.12 9.81 -4.45
N THR A 86 0.99 9.82 -5.45
CA THR A 86 2.38 10.26 -5.25
C THR A 86 2.44 11.78 -5.18
N ASP A 87 1.62 12.47 -5.96
CA ASP A 87 1.58 13.94 -5.99
C ASP A 87 1.04 14.50 -4.67
N ASP A 88 -0.01 13.87 -4.11
CA ASP A 88 -0.52 14.18 -2.77
C ASP A 88 0.56 14.07 -1.68
N ARG A 89 1.49 13.11 -1.78
CA ARG A 89 2.52 12.90 -0.75
C ARG A 89 3.61 13.96 -0.81
N LEU A 90 3.98 14.40 -2.02
CA LEU A 90 5.01 15.42 -2.17
C LEU A 90 4.52 16.75 -1.62
N GLU A 91 3.26 17.11 -1.87
CA GLU A 91 2.62 18.29 -1.29
C GLU A 91 2.60 18.22 0.24
N LEU A 92 2.23 17.06 0.80
CA LEU A 92 2.28 16.84 2.25
C LEU A 92 3.70 16.97 2.82
N TRP A 93 4.71 16.44 2.13
CA TRP A 93 6.09 16.55 2.59
C TRP A 93 6.61 17.97 2.49
N GLN A 94 6.24 18.71 1.44
CA GLN A 94 6.58 20.13 1.31
C GLN A 94 5.96 20.94 2.45
N GLN A 95 4.70 20.68 2.78
CA GLN A 95 4.04 21.33 3.92
C GLN A 95 4.70 20.98 5.25
N ALA A 96 5.05 19.70 5.48
CA ALA A 96 5.79 19.30 6.68
C ALA A 96 7.12 20.06 6.80
N ILE A 97 7.85 20.20 5.69
CA ILE A 97 9.11 20.97 5.64
C ILE A 97 8.89 22.45 5.94
N VAL A 98 7.79 23.05 5.46
CA VAL A 98 7.42 24.44 5.76
C VAL A 98 7.18 24.60 7.26
N LEU A 99 6.37 23.72 7.88
CA LEU A 99 6.08 23.78 9.32
C LEU A 99 7.34 23.58 10.17
N ILE A 100 8.23 22.66 9.77
CA ILE A 100 9.55 22.47 10.39
C ILE A 100 10.37 23.76 10.34
N ARG A 101 10.34 24.51 9.21
CA ARG A 101 11.07 25.77 9.07
C ARG A 101 10.46 26.92 9.85
N GLU A 102 9.13 26.94 9.98
CA GLU A 102 8.40 27.97 10.72
C GLU A 102 8.54 27.80 12.24
N SER A 103 8.64 26.55 12.72
CA SER A 103 8.73 26.22 14.15
C SER A 103 9.76 25.11 14.43
N PRO A 104 11.07 25.34 14.19
CA PRO A 104 12.09 24.29 14.24
C PRO A 104 12.39 23.79 15.66
N ILE A 105 12.19 24.64 16.66
CA ILE A 105 12.55 24.33 18.04
C ILE A 105 11.45 23.53 18.72
N PHE A 106 10.20 23.99 18.67
CA PHE A 106 9.09 23.40 19.43
C PHE A 106 8.09 22.59 18.57
N GLY A 107 8.25 22.60 17.24
CA GLY A 107 7.22 22.16 16.31
C GLY A 107 5.96 23.04 16.39
N VAL A 108 4.96 22.73 15.55
CA VAL A 108 3.66 23.42 15.58
C VAL A 108 2.72 22.85 16.65
N GLY A 109 3.09 21.75 17.31
CA GLY A 109 2.29 21.06 18.32
C GLY A 109 1.56 19.83 17.78
N PRO A 110 1.17 18.89 18.66
CA PRO A 110 0.53 17.64 18.26
C PRO A 110 -0.78 17.92 17.53
N MET A 111 -1.03 17.18 16.44
CA MET A 111 -2.21 17.32 15.57
C MET A 111 -2.35 18.66 14.85
N HIS A 112 -1.45 19.64 15.03
CA HIS A 112 -1.52 20.91 14.30
C HIS A 112 -1.17 20.76 12.82
N TYR A 113 -0.46 19.69 12.42
CA TYR A 113 -0.32 19.36 11.01
C TYR A 113 -1.69 19.21 10.33
N ALA A 114 -2.62 18.48 10.96
CA ALA A 114 -3.98 18.28 10.46
C ALA A 114 -4.83 19.57 10.46
N TRP A 115 -4.53 20.51 11.35
CA TRP A 115 -5.17 21.83 11.34
C TRP A 115 -4.79 22.63 10.08
N HIS A 116 -3.52 22.56 9.66
CA HIS A 116 -3.05 23.21 8.44
C HIS A 116 -3.40 22.44 7.17
N ASN A 117 -3.75 21.15 7.26
CA ASN A 117 -4.19 20.34 6.12
C ASN A 117 -5.45 19.51 6.48
N PRO A 118 -6.65 20.12 6.39
CA PRO A 118 -7.89 19.45 6.78
C PRO A 118 -8.32 18.31 5.84
N THR A 119 -7.77 18.25 4.62
CA THR A 119 -8.03 17.18 3.66
C THR A 119 -7.13 15.96 3.85
N ASN A 120 -5.89 16.17 4.30
CA ASN A 120 -4.90 15.11 4.53
C ASN A 120 -4.15 15.36 5.85
N GLY A 121 -4.63 14.73 6.92
CA GLY A 121 -4.24 15.06 8.30
C GLY A 121 -2.83 14.64 8.76
N HIS A 122 -2.03 13.97 7.93
CA HIS A 122 -0.64 13.65 8.29
C HIS A 122 0.22 13.40 7.05
N PRO A 123 1.52 13.76 7.07
CA PRO A 123 2.43 13.31 6.05
C PRO A 123 2.59 11.79 6.23
N HIS A 124 2.52 11.01 5.15
CA HIS A 124 2.72 9.55 5.20
C HIS A 124 4.18 9.14 5.49
N ASN A 125 4.83 9.87 6.39
CA ASN A 125 6.19 9.73 6.86
C ASN A 125 6.21 10.19 8.33
N SER A 126 6.38 9.23 9.24
CA SER A 126 6.35 9.49 10.69
C SER A 126 7.47 10.42 11.14
N VAL A 127 8.63 10.43 10.46
CA VAL A 127 9.74 11.34 10.77
C VAL A 127 9.37 12.77 10.44
N LEU A 128 8.78 13.01 9.27
CA LEU A 128 8.31 14.35 8.89
C LEU A 128 7.16 14.82 9.78
N GLN A 129 6.26 13.91 10.15
CA GLN A 129 5.17 14.24 11.07
C GLN A 129 5.72 14.66 12.44
N LEU A 130 6.59 13.84 13.03
CA LEU A 130 7.24 14.11 14.31
C LEU A 130 7.98 15.44 14.26
N ALA A 131 8.74 15.68 13.19
CA ALA A 131 9.52 16.88 13.03
C ALA A 131 8.68 18.15 12.87
N SER A 132 7.54 18.05 12.20
CA SER A 132 6.62 19.18 12.06
C SER A 132 5.86 19.46 13.35
N GLU A 133 5.47 18.43 14.11
CA GLU A 133 4.60 18.57 15.29
C GLU A 133 5.38 18.79 16.59
N TRP A 134 6.61 18.27 16.70
CA TRP A 134 7.44 18.31 17.91
C TRP A 134 8.90 18.67 17.59
N ASP A 135 9.64 18.97 18.65
CA ASP A 135 11.03 19.45 18.62
C ASP A 135 11.95 18.60 17.74
N CYS A 136 12.69 19.25 16.86
CA CYS A 136 13.82 18.70 16.12
C CYS A 136 15.09 19.48 16.46
N TRP A 137 15.82 19.09 17.52
CA TRP A 137 17.06 19.77 17.92
C TRP A 137 18.30 18.86 17.93
N PRO A 138 19.51 19.35 17.57
CA PRO A 138 19.86 20.49 16.70
C PRO A 138 20.28 20.05 15.30
N LEU A 139 19.93 20.87 14.30
CA LEU A 139 20.79 21.13 13.14
C LEU A 139 21.84 22.18 13.50
#